data_AF-A0A353PSF3-F1
#
_entry.id   AF-A0A353PSF3-F1
#
_cell.length_a   1.000
_cell.length_b   1.000
_cell.length_c   1.000
_cell.angle_alpha   90.00
_cell.angle_beta   90.00
_cell.angle_gamma   90.00
#
_symmetry.space_group_name_H-M   'P 1'
#
loop_
_entity.id
_entity.type
_entity.pdbx_description
1 polymer ?
#
loop_
_entity_poly.entity_id
_entity_poly.type
_entity_poly.pdbx_seq_one_letter_code
_entity_poly.pdbx_strand_id
1 'polypeptide(L)'
;MVFNAGNFYTNLGLGIGWVKAKLKVSTSGTVPTEVENDIDDMNKNIKNFDIGTVFLVKVGTGFNIPVWQNLAIDFGAALYIPFSSQFSQMDEEMSPFLVGILFSQINLRLGVSYYF
;
A
#
# COMPACT_ATOMS: atom_id res chain seq x y z
N MET A 1 -8.61 -6.61 -14.47
CA MET A 1 -8.78 -6.05 -15.82
C MET A 1 -7.55 -5.24 -16.18
N VAL A 2 -7.07 -5.35 -17.42
CA VAL A 2 -5.91 -4.58 -17.91
C VAL A 2 -6.33 -3.86 -19.19
N PHE A 3 -6.05 -2.57 -19.27
CA PHE A 3 -6.28 -1.72 -20.42
C PHE A 3 -4.92 -1.30 -20.96
N ASN A 4 -4.64 -1.65 -22.22
CA ASN A 4 -3.38 -1.30 -22.88
C ASN A 4 -3.62 -0.13 -23.85
N ALA A 5 -2.69 0.81 -23.87
CA ALA A 5 -2.64 1.93 -24.79
C ALA A 5 -1.19 2.08 -25.31
N GLY A 6 -0.87 1.31 -26.36
CA GLY A 6 0.49 1.17 -26.86
C GLY A 6 1.41 0.56 -25.81
N ASN A 7 2.49 1.26 -25.48
CA ASN A 7 3.45 0.84 -24.45
C ASN A 7 2.94 1.07 -23.01
N PHE A 8 1.89 1.87 -22.81
CA PHE A 8 1.31 2.11 -21.49
C PHE A 8 0.19 1.12 -21.19
N TYR A 9 0.01 0.77 -19.91
CA TYR A 9 -1.15 0.04 -19.46
C TYR A 9 -1.66 0.54 -18.12
N THR A 10 -2.96 0.37 -17.91
CA THR A 10 -3.63 0.56 -16.63
C THR A 10 -4.23 -0.78 -16.22
N ASN A 11 -4.10 -1.17 -14.96
CA ASN A 11 -4.71 -2.37 -14.41
C ASN A 11 -5.58 -2.03 -13.21
N LEU A 12 -6.77 -2.63 -13.20
CA LEU A 12 -7.73 -2.57 -12.10
C LEU A 12 -7.95 -3.98 -11.57
N GLY A 13 -7.94 -4.14 -10.26
CA GLY A 13 -8.14 -5.42 -9.61
C GLY A 13 -9.01 -5.29 -8.38
N LEU A 14 -9.74 -6.35 -8.08
CA LEU A 14 -10.47 -6.51 -6.83
C LEU A 14 -9.94 -7.78 -6.17
N GLY A 15 -9.84 -7.79 -4.85
CA GLY A 15 -9.29 -8.91 -4.11
C GLY A 15 -9.76 -8.92 -2.67
N ILE A 16 -9.35 -9.97 -1.96
CA ILE A 16 -9.54 -10.11 -0.53
C ILE A 16 -8.14 -10.23 0.09
N GLY A 17 -7.92 -9.57 1.22
CA GLY A 17 -6.66 -9.64 1.93
C GLY A 17 -6.85 -9.46 3.43
N TRP A 18 -5.74 -9.16 4.11
CA TRP A 18 -5.68 -8.91 5.54
C TRP A 18 -4.75 -7.74 5.79
N VAL A 19 -5.10 -6.88 6.75
CA VAL A 19 -4.28 -5.70 7.11
C VAL A 19 -3.87 -5.82 8.56
N LYS A 20 -2.56 -6.01 8.77
CA LYS A 20 -1.95 -5.93 10.08
C LYS A 20 -1.30 -4.57 10.25
N ALA A 21 -1.92 -3.71 11.04
CA ALA A 21 -1.41 -2.39 11.33
C ALA A 21 -0.48 -2.46 12.56
N LYS A 22 0.82 -2.33 12.31
CA LYS A 22 1.81 -2.10 13.35
C LYS A 22 2.28 -0.65 13.24
N LEU A 23 1.62 0.24 13.99
CA LEU A 23 2.09 1.62 14.08
C LEU A 23 3.33 1.63 14.98
N LYS A 24 4.42 2.22 14.49
CA LYS A 24 5.58 2.55 15.31
C LYS A 24 5.92 4.01 15.03
N VAL A 25 5.90 4.82 16.07
CA VAL A 25 6.39 6.20 16.00
C VAL A 25 7.90 6.14 16.15
N SER A 26 8.63 6.73 15.20
CA SER A 26 10.08 6.86 15.26
C SER A 26 10.48 8.28 14.94
N THR A 27 11.38 8.84 15.72
CA THR A 27 12.03 10.12 15.42
C THR A 27 13.23 9.92 14.51
N SER A 28 13.57 10.96 13.77
CA SER A 28 14.80 11.03 12.98
C SER A 28 15.76 12.01 13.65
N GLY A 29 17.01 11.60 13.87
CA GLY A 29 18.04 12.39 14.53
C GLY A 29 18.17 12.13 16.03
N THR A 30 19.13 12.82 16.67
CA THR A 30 19.34 12.75 18.12
C THR A 30 18.28 13.58 18.84
N VAL A 31 17.38 12.91 19.54
CA VAL A 31 16.41 13.55 20.44
C VAL A 31 16.89 13.47 21.89
N PRO A 32 16.49 14.39 22.78
CA PRO A 32 16.76 14.28 24.20
C PRO A 32 16.23 12.94 24.75
N THR A 33 16.95 12.33 25.70
CA THR A 33 16.63 11.00 26.26
C THR A 33 15.24 10.92 26.87
N GLU A 34 14.72 12.03 27.41
CA GLU A 34 13.34 12.13 27.93
C GLU A 34 12.30 11.92 26.81
N VAL A 35 12.52 12.51 25.64
CA VAL A 35 11.65 12.37 24.46
C VAL A 35 11.74 10.96 23.87
N GLU A 36 12.93 10.35 23.90
CA GLU A 36 13.12 8.96 23.46
C GLU A 36 12.36 7.97 24.36
N ASN A 37 12.42 8.16 25.68
CA ASN A 37 11.67 7.35 26.65
C ASN A 37 10.16 7.51 26.48
N ASP A 38 9.68 8.74 26.27
CA ASP A 38 8.26 8.99 26.02
C ASP A 38 7.77 8.31 24.73
N ILE A 39 8.56 8.34 23.66
CA ILE A 39 8.24 7.66 22.40
C ILE A 39 8.22 6.15 22.57
N ASP A 40 9.16 5.60 23.35
CA ASP A 40 9.20 4.16 23.63
C ASP A 40 8.01 3.70 24.46
N ASP A 41 7.60 4.49 25.45
CA ASP A 41 6.40 4.18 26.24
C ASP A 41 5.12 4.37 25.41
N MET A 42 5.07 5.35 24.51
CA MET A 42 3.99 5.45 23.51
C MET A 42 3.96 4.21 22.62
N ASN A 43 5.09 3.77 22.08
CA ASN A 43 5.19 2.59 21.21
C ASN A 43 4.82 1.29 21.92
N LYS A 44 5.08 1.15 23.23
CA LYS A 44 4.60 0.00 24.03
C LYS A 44 3.08 0.00 24.20
N ASN A 45 2.47 1.18 24.30
CA ASN A 45 1.03 1.34 24.50
C ASN A 45 0.22 1.34 23.20
N ILE A 46 0.88 1.55 22.05
CA ILE A 46 0.26 1.36 20.74
C ILE A 46 -0.10 -0.13 20.59
N LYS A 47 -1.40 -0.42 20.70
CA LYS A 47 -1.94 -1.75 20.45
C LYS A 47 -1.80 -2.05 18.97
N ASN A 48 -1.16 -3.18 18.65
CA ASN A 48 -1.21 -3.74 17.30
C ASN A 48 -2.67 -3.93 16.92
N PHE A 49 -3.08 -3.36 15.79
CA PHE A 49 -4.45 -3.48 15.30
C PHE A 49 -4.45 -4.47 14.15
N ASP A 50 -5.05 -5.64 14.36
CA ASP A 50 -5.30 -6.61 13.30
C ASP A 50 -6.68 -6.33 12.72
N ILE A 51 -6.72 -5.65 11.58
CA ILE A 51 -7.92 -5.62 10.74
C ILE A 51 -7.95 -6.98 10.07
N GLY A 52 -8.98 -7.78 10.37
CA GLY A 52 -9.08 -9.15 9.89
C GLY A 52 -9.14 -9.25 8.37
N THR A 53 -10.31 -9.57 7.82
CA THR A 53 -10.49 -9.64 6.37
C THR A 53 -10.80 -8.26 5.81
N VAL A 54 -10.10 -7.86 4.75
CA VAL A 54 -10.37 -6.63 4.00
C VAL A 54 -10.69 -6.95 2.55
N PHE A 55 -11.51 -6.10 1.94
CA PHE A 55 -11.65 -6.04 0.50
C PHE A 55 -10.58 -5.11 -0.07
N LEU A 56 -9.88 -5.53 -1.11
CA LEU A 56 -8.79 -4.78 -1.73
C LEU A 56 -9.22 -4.27 -3.10
N VAL A 57 -9.07 -2.97 -3.32
CA VAL A 57 -9.13 -2.37 -4.64
C VAL A 57 -7.70 -2.07 -5.08
N LYS A 58 -7.31 -2.59 -6.24
CA LYS A 58 -6.04 -2.32 -6.87
C LYS A 58 -6.25 -1.38 -8.05
N VAL A 59 -5.48 -0.30 -8.09
CA VAL A 59 -5.33 0.57 -9.25
C VAL A 59 -3.85 0.70 -9.55
N GLY A 60 -3.44 0.36 -10.76
CA GLY A 60 -2.04 0.48 -11.15
C GLY A 60 -1.86 0.90 -12.59
N THR A 61 -0.72 1.48 -12.87
CA THR A 61 -0.30 1.85 -14.22
C THR A 61 1.11 1.36 -14.46
N GLY A 62 1.49 1.23 -15.72
CA GLY A 62 2.86 1.00 -16.07
C GLY A 62 3.13 1.19 -17.55
N PHE A 63 4.38 0.95 -17.90
CA PHE A 63 4.97 1.23 -19.18
C PHE A 63 5.95 0.13 -19.55
N ASN A 64 5.75 -0.44 -20.73
CA ASN A 64 6.63 -1.42 -21.33
C ASN A 64 7.55 -0.73 -22.34
N ILE A 65 8.85 -0.85 -22.14
CA ILE A 65 9.87 -0.41 -23.10
C ILE A 65 10.26 -1.62 -23.95
N PRO A 66 9.86 -1.68 -25.23
CA PRO A 66 10.30 -2.76 -26.11
C PRO A 66 11.82 -2.66 -26.32
N VAL A 67 12.52 -3.77 -26.09
CA VAL A 67 13.99 -3.85 -26.20
C VAL A 67 14.41 -4.77 -27.34
N TRP A 68 13.68 -5.87 -27.53
CA TRP A 68 13.89 -6.81 -28.63
C TRP A 68 12.54 -7.39 -29.06
N GLN A 69 12.46 -7.98 -30.25
CA GLN A 69 11.23 -8.47 -30.91
C GLN A 69 10.08 -8.85 -29.96
N ASN A 70 10.34 -9.73 -28.99
CA ASN A 70 9.36 -10.23 -28.04
C ASN A 70 9.65 -9.85 -26.58
N LEU A 71 10.68 -9.03 -26.33
CA LEU A 71 11.18 -8.68 -25.01
C LEU A 71 10.95 -7.20 -24.72
N ALA A 72 10.34 -6.90 -23.57
CA ALA A 72 10.24 -5.54 -23.06
C ALA A 72 10.65 -5.46 -21.59
N ILE A 73 11.08 -4.28 -21.16
CA ILE A 73 11.27 -3.95 -19.75
C ILE A 73 9.99 -3.28 -19.26
N ASP A 74 9.42 -3.78 -18.17
CA ASP A 74 8.19 -3.28 -17.56
C ASP A 74 8.52 -2.43 -16.32
N PHE A 75 8.05 -1.19 -16.33
CA PHE A 75 8.06 -0.29 -15.18
C PHE A 75 6.62 0.02 -14.79
N GLY A 76 6.24 -0.16 -13.53
CA GLY A 76 4.89 0.14 -13.10
C GLY A 76 4.78 0.47 -11.63
N ALA A 77 3.63 1.03 -11.28
CA ALA A 77 3.24 1.26 -9.90
C ALA A 77 1.80 0.79 -9.72
N ALA A 78 1.49 0.24 -8.55
CA ALA A 78 0.14 -0.11 -8.17
C ALA A 78 -0.14 0.33 -6.74
N LEU A 79 -1.30 0.96 -6.55
CA LEU A 79 -1.85 1.26 -5.24
C LEU A 79 -2.89 0.20 -4.89
N TYR A 80 -2.76 -0.39 -3.71
CA TYR A 80 -3.73 -1.30 -3.13
C TYR A 80 -4.41 -0.60 -1.96
N ILE A 81 -5.71 -0.38 -2.08
CA ILE A 81 -6.53 0.31 -1.09
C ILE A 81 -7.41 -0.74 -0.40
N PRO A 82 -7.19 -1.02 0.89
CA PRO A 82 -8.09 -1.86 1.66
C PRO A 82 -9.37 -1.11 2.02
N PHE A 83 -10.46 -1.86 2.15
CA PHE A 83 -11.74 -1.43 2.68
C PHE A 83 -12.27 -2.51 3.64
N SER A 84 -12.76 -2.08 4.79
CA SER A 84 -13.40 -2.97 5.77
C SER A 84 -14.49 -2.24 6.53
N SER A 85 -15.54 -2.96 6.90
CA SER A 85 -16.54 -2.44 7.85
C SER A 85 -15.93 -2.11 9.21
N GLN A 86 -14.85 -2.79 9.58
CA GLN A 86 -14.11 -2.55 10.82
C GLN A 86 -13.45 -1.17 10.86
N PHE A 87 -13.22 -0.52 9.71
CA PHE A 87 -12.63 0.83 9.67
C PHE A 87 -13.53 1.88 10.32
N SER A 88 -14.84 1.72 10.23
CA SER A 88 -15.80 2.60 10.93
C SER A 88 -15.74 2.50 12.45
N GLN A 89 -15.11 1.44 12.98
CA GLN A 89 -14.96 1.21 14.42
C GLN A 89 -13.56 1.60 14.92
N MET A 90 -12.63 1.94 14.01
CA MET A 90 -11.27 2.32 14.38
C MET A 90 -11.21 3.72 14.99
N ASP A 91 -11.96 4.63 14.40
CA ASP A 91 -12.00 6.02 14.78
C ASP A 91 -13.33 6.59 14.28
N GLU A 92 -14.17 7.07 15.21
CA GLU A 92 -15.45 7.68 14.87
C GLU A 92 -15.27 9.02 14.13
N GLU A 93 -14.11 9.67 14.28
CA GLU A 93 -13.80 10.95 13.65
C GLU A 93 -13.22 10.78 12.24
N MET A 94 -12.52 9.67 11.97
CA MET A 94 -11.87 9.44 10.67
C MET A 94 -12.77 8.66 9.71
N SER A 95 -13.01 9.23 8.53
CA SER A 95 -13.82 8.53 7.52
C SER A 95 -13.18 7.18 7.12
N PRO A 96 -13.97 6.11 6.92
CA PRO A 96 -13.45 4.80 6.51
C PRO A 96 -12.63 4.83 5.22
N PHE A 97 -12.90 5.81 4.35
CA PHE A 97 -12.10 6.05 3.14
C PHE A 97 -10.68 6.52 3.47
N LEU A 98 -10.52 7.48 4.38
CA LEU A 98 -9.21 7.97 4.80
C LEU A 98 -8.40 6.88 5.52
N VAL A 99 -9.06 6.05 6.35
CA VAL A 99 -8.46 4.85 6.94
C VAL A 99 -7.92 3.92 5.84
N GLY A 100 -8.71 3.69 4.78
CA GLY A 100 -8.29 2.90 3.63
C GLY A 100 -7.06 3.47 2.90
N ILE A 101 -6.97 4.79 2.77
CA ILE A 101 -5.78 5.44 2.21
C ILE A 101 -4.57 5.30 3.13
N LEU A 102 -4.72 5.45 4.45
CA LEU A 102 -3.63 5.32 5.41
C LEU A 102 -2.99 3.93 5.38
N PHE A 103 -3.80 2.88 5.21
CA PHE A 103 -3.33 1.50 5.10
C PHE A 103 -3.09 1.05 3.66
N SER A 104 -3.13 1.97 2.70
CA SER A 104 -2.86 1.63 1.31
C SER A 104 -1.39 1.27 1.10
N GLN A 105 -1.15 0.35 0.17
CA GLN A 105 0.21 -0.09 -0.17
C GLN A 105 0.54 0.33 -1.59
N ILE A 106 1.71 0.95 -1.75
CA ILE A 106 2.28 1.28 -3.05
C ILE A 106 3.29 0.20 -3.41
N ASN A 107 3.02 -0.53 -4.49
CA ASN A 107 3.96 -1.49 -5.06
C ASN A 107 4.58 -0.91 -6.31
N LEU A 108 5.90 -0.71 -6.27
CA LEU A 108 6.69 -0.44 -7.46
C LEU A 108 7.07 -1.76 -8.13
N ARG A 109 6.96 -1.82 -9.45
CA ARG A 109 7.28 -2.99 -10.24
C ARG A 109 8.33 -2.63 -11.27
N LEU A 110 9.42 -3.38 -11.25
CA LEU A 110 10.40 -3.44 -12.31
C LEU A 110 10.49 -4.90 -12.73
N GLY A 111 10.30 -5.17 -14.02
CA GLY A 111 10.32 -6.53 -14.53
C GLY A 111 10.73 -6.60 -15.99
N VAL A 112 10.79 -7.82 -16.49
CA VAL A 112 10.96 -8.11 -17.90
C VAL A 112 9.71 -8.83 -18.36
N SER A 113 9.08 -8.33 -19.41
CA SER A 113 7.92 -8.94 -20.04
C SER A 113 8.35 -9.60 -21.36
N TYR A 114 7.81 -10.79 -21.61
CA TYR A 114 8.01 -11.52 -22.85
C TYR A 114 6.65 -11.80 -23.49
N TYR A 115 6.50 -11.44 -24.76
CA TYR A 115 5.28 -11.66 -25.54
C TYR A 115 5.48 -12.87 -26.45
N PHE A 116 4.62 -13.89 -26.32
CA PHE A 116 4.59 -15.05 -27.22
C PHE A 116 3.62 -14.82 -28.38
#